data_AF-A0A0T0PZV4-F1
#
_entry.id   AF-A0A0T0PZV4-F1
#
_cell.length_a   1.000
_cell.length_b   1.000
_cell.length_c   1.000
_cell.angle_alpha   90.00
_cell.angle_beta   90.00
_cell.angle_gamma   90.00
#
_symmetry.space_group_name_H-M   'P 1'
#
loop_
_entity.id
_entity.type
_entity.pdbx_description
1 polymer ?
#
loop_
_entity_poly.entity_id
_entity_poly.type
_entity_poly.pdbx_seq_one_letter_code
_entity_poly.pdbx_strand_id
1 'polypeptide(L)' 'MDADHDTRHPFRSATQESDYMRRRAEEHRVLADRTEEPGARSIHRRLQQLYQEQADLLMMVVPD' A
#
# COMPACT_ATOMS: atom_id res chain seq x y z
N MET A 1 -24.38 22.50 3.45
CA MET A 1 -24.21 21.04 3.33
C MET A 1 -22.80 20.86 2.84
N ASP A 2 -21.83 20.97 3.74
CA ASP A 2 -20.43 20.77 3.42
C ASP A 2 -20.13 19.31 3.70
N ALA A 3 -20.02 18.53 2.63
CA ALA A 3 -19.44 17.20 2.70
C ALA A 3 -17.96 17.40 3.00
N ASP A 4 -17.65 17.54 4.29
CA ASP A 4 -16.34 17.36 4.87
C ASP A 4 -15.89 15.96 4.44
N HIS A 5 -15.14 15.89 3.34
CA HIS A 5 -14.39 14.70 2.96
C HIS A 5 -13.24 14.61 3.97
N ASP A 6 -13.64 14.23 5.17
CA ASP A 6 -12.79 13.84 6.26
C ASP A 6 -12.19 12.48 5.86
N THR A 7 -11.30 12.50 4.87
CA THR A 7 -10.23 11.54 4.68
C THR A 7 -9.24 11.65 5.85
N ARG A 8 -9.75 11.70 7.09
CA ARG A 8 -9.03 11.31 8.29
C ARG A 8 -8.70 9.84 8.09
N HIS A 9 -7.58 9.60 7.40
CA HIS A 9 -6.77 8.44 7.66
C HIS A 9 -6.69 8.33 9.19
N PRO A 10 -7.20 7.26 9.81
CA PRO A 10 -7.01 7.09 11.25
C PRO A 10 -5.50 7.22 11.49
N PHE A 11 -5.10 8.08 12.43
CA PHE A 11 -3.70 8.27 12.78
C PHE A 11 -3.10 6.89 13.08
N ARG A 12 -2.32 6.36 12.12
CA ARG A 12 -1.61 5.10 12.25
C ARG A 12 -0.20 5.40 12.73
N SER A 13 0.31 4.61 13.66
CA SER A 13 1.74 4.62 13.96
C SER A 13 2.55 4.21 12.73
N ALA A 14 3.85 4.49 12.71
CA ALA A 14 4.72 4.07 11.62
C ALA A 14 4.67 2.55 11.42
N THR A 15 4.64 1.79 12.52
CA THR A 15 4.45 0.34 12.50
C THR A 15 3.11 -0.07 11.86
N GLN A 16 1.99 0.55 12.26
CA GLN A 16 0.67 0.25 11.70
C GLN A 16 0.56 0.60 10.21
N GLU A 17 1.18 1.69 9.79
CA GLU A 17 1.21 2.09 8.38
C GLU A 17 2.12 1.16 7.58
N SER A 18 3.28 0.74 8.10
CA SER A 18 4.16 -0.23 7.46
C SER A 18 3.44 -1.58 7.24
N ASP A 19 2.71 -2.06 8.25
CA ASP A 19 1.94 -3.31 8.13
C ASP A 19 0.79 -3.19 7.12
N TYR A 20 0.12 -2.03 7.08
CA TYR A 20 -0.87 -1.74 6.03
C TYR A 20 -0.23 -1.80 4.63
N MET A 21 0.92 -1.16 4.44
CA MET A 21 1.64 -1.14 3.17
C MET A 21 2.06 -2.57 2.75
N ARG A 22 2.60 -3.37 3.67
CA ARG A 22 2.94 -4.79 3.41
C ARG A 22 1.73 -5.61 2.98
N ARG A 23 0.59 -5.43 3.65
CA ARG A 23 -0.65 -6.12 3.26
C ARG A 23 -1.10 -5.73 1.86
N ARG A 24 -1.06 -4.44 1.51
CA ARG A 24 -1.42 -3.96 0.17
C ARG A 24 -0.47 -4.49 -0.90
N ALA A 25 0.83 -4.58 -0.61
CA ALA A 25 1.80 -5.20 -1.51
C ALA A 25 1.42 -6.66 -1.82
N GLU A 26 1.09 -7.43 -0.78
CA GLU A 26 0.69 -8.83 -0.92
C GLU A 26 -0.62 -9.00 -1.70
N GLU A 27 -1.63 -8.15 -1.44
CA GLU A 27 -2.87 -8.14 -2.20
C GLU A 27 -2.61 -7.89 -3.70
N HIS A 28 -1.73 -6.96 -4.04
CA HIS A 28 -1.35 -6.70 -5.42
C HIS A 28 -0.52 -7.82 -6.05
N ARG A 29 0.32 -8.52 -5.27
CA ARG A 29 1.01 -9.74 -5.73
C ARG A 29 0.00 -10.80 -6.18
N VAL A 30 -0.98 -11.10 -5.32
CA VAL A 30 -2.03 -12.10 -5.60
C VAL A 30 -2.89 -11.69 -6.79
N LEU A 31 -3.22 -10.39 -6.92
CA LEU A 31 -3.94 -9.89 -8.09
C LEU A 31 -3.12 -10.08 -9.37
N ALA A 32 -1.83 -9.69 -9.37
CA ALA A 32 -0.96 -9.88 -10.52
C ALA A 32 -0.86 -11.36 -10.96
N ASP A 33 -0.80 -12.29 -10.00
CA ASP A 33 -0.72 -13.73 -10.27
C ASP A 33 -2.02 -14.28 -10.89
N ARG A 34 -3.17 -13.65 -10.58
CA ARG A 34 -4.50 -14.06 -11.08
C ARG A 34 -4.94 -13.33 -12.35
N THR A 35 -4.31 -12.21 -12.68
CA THR A 35 -4.68 -11.38 -13.84
C THR A 35 -4.08 -11.93 -15.14
N GLU A 36 -4.94 -12.27 -16.09
CA GLU A 36 -4.52 -12.74 -17.43
C GLU A 36 -4.10 -11.58 -18.36
N GLU A 37 -4.68 -10.39 -18.16
CA GLU A 37 -4.40 -9.19 -18.96
C GLU A 37 -3.00 -8.61 -18.64
N PRO A 38 -2.06 -8.57 -19.60
CA PRO A 38 -0.67 -8.20 -19.33
C PRO A 38 -0.47 -6.77 -18.78
N GLY A 39 -1.29 -5.81 -19.22
CA GLY A 39 -1.25 -4.43 -18.76
C GLY A 39 -1.62 -4.31 -17.28
N ALA A 40 -2.78 -4.82 -16.89
CA ALA A 40 -3.25 -4.86 -15.52
C ALA A 40 -2.30 -5.66 -14.62
N ARG A 41 -1.74 -6.76 -15.10
CA ARG A 41 -0.69 -7.51 -14.37
C ARG A 41 0.52 -6.62 -14.08
N SER A 42 0.98 -5.86 -15.07
CA SER A 42 2.12 -4.96 -14.92
C SER A 42 1.83 -3.83 -13.92
N ILE A 43 0.61 -3.29 -13.94
CA ILE A 43 0.15 -2.30 -12.95
C ILE A 43 0.16 -2.90 -11.54
N HIS A 44 -0.39 -4.09 -11.36
CA HIS A 44 -0.39 -4.76 -10.05
C HIS A 44 1.03 -5.05 -9.55
N ARG A 45 1.95 -5.48 -10.42
CA ARG A 45 3.37 -5.64 -10.06
C ARG A 45 4.02 -4.32 -9.65
N ARG A 46 3.72 -3.23 -10.36
CA ARG A 46 4.28 -1.92 -10.00
C ARG A 46 3.73 -1.45 -8.65
N LEU A 47 2.44 -1.62 -8.39
CA LEU A 47 1.83 -1.28 -7.11
C LEU A 47 2.40 -2.13 -5.97
N GLN A 48 2.58 -3.44 -6.18
CA GLN A 48 3.25 -4.33 -5.22
C GLN A 48 4.61 -3.74 -4.79
N GLN A 49 5.46 -3.36 -5.77
CA GLN A 49 6.77 -2.79 -5.51
C GLN A 49 6.70 -1.48 -4.72
N LEU A 50 5.85 -0.55 -5.15
CA LEU A 50 5.70 0.75 -4.50
C LEU A 50 5.25 0.62 -3.03
N TYR A 51 4.30 -0.28 -2.76
CA TYR A 51 3.86 -0.54 -1.39
C TYR A 51 4.97 -1.15 -0.54
N GLN A 52 5.79 -2.03 -1.10
CA GLN A 52 6.90 -2.65 -0.39
C GLN A 52 8.02 -1.65 -0.09
N GLU A 53 8.42 -0.84 -1.07
CA GLU A 53 9.38 0.25 -0.90
C GLU A 53 8.91 1.25 0.17
N GLN A 54 7.63 1.62 0.17
CA GLN A 54 7.05 2.51 1.16
C GLN A 54 7.06 1.91 2.57
N ALA A 55 6.77 0.62 2.70
CA ALA A 55 6.82 -0.07 4.00
C ALA A 55 8.22 -0.06 4.61
N ASP A 56 9.25 -0.22 3.77
CA ASP A 56 10.66 -0.20 4.20
C ASP A 56 11.10 1.21 4.59
N LEU A 57 10.68 2.24 3.84
CA LEU A 57 10.95 3.65 4.16
C LEU A 57 10.35 4.06 5.51
N LEU A 58 9.13 3.63 5.81
CA LEU A 58 8.46 3.94 7.08
C LEU A 58 9.25 3.40 8.28
N MET A 59 9.82 2.19 8.16
CA MET A 59 10.62 1.59 9.23
C MET A 59 12.02 2.20 9.36
N MET A 60 12.54 2.85 8.32
CA MET A 60 13.86 3.50 8.34
C MET A 60 13.84 4.90 8.94
N VAL A 61 12.73 5.64 8.79
CA VAL A 61 12.70 7.09 9.06
C VAL A 61 12.01 7.45 10.39
N VAL A 62 11.14 6.60 10.92
CA VAL A 62 10.28 6.97 12.07
C VAL A 62 10.58 6.08 13.28
N PRO A 63 11.28 6.57 14.32
CA PRO A 63 11.23 5.95 15.63
C PRO A 63 9.82 6.15 16.22
N ASP A 64 9.21 5.06 16.71
CA ASP A 64 7.89 5.08 17.37
C ASP A 64 7.88 5.96 18.64
#